data_AF-A0A963EI40-F1
#
_entry.id   AF-A0A963EI40-F1
#
_cell.length_a   1.000
_cell.length_b   1.000
_cell.length_c   1.000
_cell.angle_alpha   90.00
_cell.angle_beta   90.00
_cell.angle_gamma   90.00
#
_symmetry.space_group_name_H-M   'P 1'
#
loop_
_entity.id
_entity.type
_entity.pdbx_description
1 polymer ?
#
loop_
_entity_poly.entity_id
_entity_poly.type
_entity_poly.pdbx_seq_one_letter_code
_entity_poly.pdbx_strand_id
1 'polypeptide(L)'
;HGEPLVFGRERDRGLRLNGRGTALEAFSLADGEPVIHDVRDRHLAILLAAMEPPLPVAVGVLFDDPAAVSYERAVEMSDASERDENARLGDVLKRTATWIMP
;
A
#
# COMPACT_ATOMS: atom_id res chain seq x y z
N HIS A 1 -3.36 -15.52 0.72
CA HIS A 1 -4.19 -14.37 0.32
C HIS A 1 -5.57 -14.89 -0.06
N GLY A 2 -6.64 -14.19 0.28
CA GLY A 2 -8.00 -14.69 0.10
C GLY A 2 -8.48 -15.61 1.24
N GLU A 3 -7.77 -15.67 2.36
CA GLU A 3 -8.20 -16.43 3.54
C GLU A 3 -8.90 -15.53 4.55
N PRO A 4 -9.88 -16.07 5.30
CA PRO A 4 -10.56 -15.33 6.37
C PRO A 4 -9.59 -14.98 7.50
N LEU A 5 -9.69 -13.73 8.00
CA LEU A 5 -8.91 -13.26 9.14
C LEU A 5 -9.44 -13.87 10.45
N VAL A 6 -8.97 -15.08 10.75
CA VAL A 6 -9.30 -15.86 11.95
C VAL A 6 -8.11 -15.93 12.89
N PHE A 7 -8.36 -15.83 14.20
CA PHE A 7 -7.34 -15.92 15.24
C PHE A 7 -7.91 -16.57 16.52
N GLY A 8 -7.08 -16.67 17.56
CA GLY A 8 -7.45 -17.30 18.83
C GLY A 8 -6.96 -18.75 18.93
N ARG A 9 -6.80 -19.26 20.15
CA ARG A 9 -6.24 -20.60 20.41
C ARG A 9 -7.05 -21.71 19.73
N GLU A 10 -8.38 -21.57 19.76
CA GLU A 10 -9.33 -22.53 19.16
C GLU A 10 -9.78 -22.11 17.75
N ARG A 11 -9.19 -21.05 17.18
CA ARG A 11 -9.61 -20.44 15.90
C ARG A 11 -11.11 -20.07 15.87
N ASP A 12 -11.60 -19.54 16.98
CA ASP A 12 -13.00 -19.20 17.24
C ASP A 12 -13.30 -17.69 17.09
N ARG A 13 -12.27 -16.88 16.82
CA ARG A 13 -12.39 -15.42 16.73
C ARG A 13 -12.07 -14.92 15.33
N GLY A 14 -12.88 -14.00 14.83
CA GLY A 14 -12.69 -13.33 13.55
C GLY A 14 -12.35 -11.85 13.71
N LEU A 15 -11.79 -11.25 12.67
CA LEU A 15 -11.69 -9.80 12.52
C LEU A 15 -12.74 -9.30 11.53
N ARG A 16 -13.41 -8.21 11.87
CA ARG A 16 -14.35 -7.49 10.99
C ARG A 16 -14.09 -6.00 11.05
N LEU A 17 -14.55 -5.27 10.03
CA LEU A 17 -14.60 -3.82 10.10
C LEU A 17 -15.68 -3.38 11.09
N ASN A 18 -15.40 -2.32 11.86
CA ASN A 18 -16.42 -1.67 12.66
C ASN A 18 -17.53 -1.07 11.77
N GLY A 19 -18.62 -0.62 12.38
CA GLY A 19 -19.76 -0.05 11.63
C GLY A 19 -19.44 1.20 10.79
N ARG A 20 -18.25 1.81 10.96
CA ARG A 20 -17.78 2.95 10.17
C ARG A 20 -16.73 2.59 9.13
N GLY A 21 -16.25 1.34 9.11
CA GLY A 21 -15.15 0.91 8.26
C GLY A 21 -13.79 1.51 8.61
N THR A 22 -13.57 2.05 9.81
CA THR A 22 -12.33 2.79 10.16
C THR A 22 -11.40 2.02 11.10
N ALA A 23 -11.83 0.87 11.62
CA ALA A 23 -11.06 0.05 12.55
C ALA A 23 -11.45 -1.42 12.41
N LEU A 24 -10.54 -2.30 12.82
CA LEU A 24 -10.81 -3.73 12.98
C LEU A 24 -11.30 -4.02 14.39
N GLU A 25 -12.30 -4.87 14.49
CA GLU A 25 -12.83 -5.38 15.75
C GLU A 25 -12.79 -6.91 15.76
N ALA A 26 -12.45 -7.47 16.91
CA ALA A 26 -12.56 -8.89 17.16
C ALA A 26 -14.01 -9.28 17.48
N PHE A 27 -14.46 -10.41 16.94
CA PHE A 27 -15.78 -10.97 17.23
C PHE A 27 -15.73 -12.50 17.27
N SER A 28 -16.79 -13.14 17.78
CA SER A 28 -16.92 -14.60 17.75
C SER A 28 -17.36 -15.05 16.36
N LEU A 29 -16.73 -16.09 15.79
CA LEU A 29 -17.15 -16.64 14.50
C LEU A 29 -18.58 -17.21 14.51
N ALA A 30 -19.16 -17.44 15.69
CA ALA A 30 -20.58 -17.80 15.81
C ALA A 30 -21.53 -16.66 15.39
N ASP A 31 -21.05 -15.41 15.39
CA ASP A 31 -21.86 -14.21 15.12
C ASP A 31 -21.76 -13.73 13.66
N GLY A 32 -20.97 -14.41 12.81
CA GLY A 32 -20.86 -14.09 11.39
C GLY A 32 -19.51 -14.41 10.74
N GLU A 33 -19.33 -13.91 9.53
CA GLU A 33 -18.15 -14.16 8.71
C GLU A 33 -17.09 -13.06 8.86
N PRO A 34 -15.80 -13.41 8.98
CA PRO A 34 -14.71 -12.44 9.10
C PRO A 34 -14.37 -11.81 7.75
N VAL A 35 -13.64 -10.70 7.79
CA VAL A 35 -13.05 -10.11 6.58
C VAL A 35 -12.06 -11.09 5.95
N ILE A 36 -12.08 -11.16 4.63
CA ILE A 36 -11.10 -11.89 3.84
C ILE A 36 -9.86 -11.03 3.62
N HIS A 37 -8.68 -11.60 3.85
CA HIS A 37 -7.43 -10.90 3.65
C HIS A 37 -7.11 -10.70 2.16
N ASP A 38 -7.27 -9.48 1.67
CA ASP A 38 -6.78 -9.02 0.38
C ASP A 38 -5.50 -8.19 0.57
N VAL A 39 -4.39 -8.65 -0.01
CA VAL A 39 -3.10 -7.94 0.06
C VAL A 39 -3.00 -6.76 -0.90
N ARG A 40 -3.94 -6.61 -1.83
CA ARG A 40 -4.01 -5.40 -2.66
C ARG A 40 -4.88 -4.32 -2.02
N ASP A 41 -5.58 -4.63 -0.93
CA ASP A 41 -6.33 -3.63 -0.17
C ASP A 41 -5.40 -2.88 0.79
N ARG A 42 -4.96 -1.70 0.33
CA ARG A 42 -4.12 -0.79 1.13
C ARG A 42 -4.78 -0.36 2.43
N HIS A 43 -6.10 -0.18 2.44
CA HIS A 43 -6.81 0.26 3.63
C HIS A 43 -6.81 -0.85 4.68
N LEU A 44 -7.13 -2.09 4.28
CA LEU A 44 -7.04 -3.25 5.17
C LEU A 44 -5.62 -3.46 5.70
N ALA A 45 -4.59 -3.31 4.85
CA ALA A 45 -3.20 -3.44 5.25
C ALA A 45 -2.81 -2.45 6.36
N ILE A 46 -3.25 -1.19 6.25
CA ILE A 46 -3.01 -0.16 7.27
C ILE A 46 -3.68 -0.55 8.59
N LEU A 47 -4.93 -1.03 8.54
CA LEU A 47 -5.63 -1.47 9.75
C LEU A 47 -4.98 -2.69 10.40
N LEU A 48 -4.50 -3.65 9.61
CA LEU A 48 -3.76 -4.82 10.09
C LEU A 48 -2.43 -4.42 10.76
N ALA A 49 -1.71 -3.48 10.15
CA ALA A 49 -0.43 -2.98 10.68
C ALA A 49 -0.60 -2.18 11.98
N ALA A 50 -1.76 -1.55 12.17
CA ALA A 50 -2.09 -0.77 13.36
C ALA A 50 -2.67 -1.60 14.52
N MET A 51 -2.75 -2.93 14.40
CA MET A 51 -3.29 -3.77 15.47
C MET A 51 -2.38 -3.81 16.70
N GLU A 52 -2.97 -3.58 17.86
CA GLU A 52 -2.32 -3.63 19.17
C GLU A 52 -3.13 -4.51 20.14
N PRO A 53 -2.51 -5.02 21.22
CA PRO A 53 -3.25 -5.75 22.26
C PRO A 53 -4.48 -4.97 22.73
N PRO A 54 -5.66 -5.62 22.87
CA PRO A 54 -5.88 -7.07 22.96
C PRO A 54 -6.13 -7.78 21.62
N LEU A 55 -5.98 -7.10 20.47
CA LEU A 55 -6.04 -7.72 19.15
C LEU A 55 -4.78 -8.57 18.88
N PRO A 56 -4.85 -9.55 17.97
CA PRO A 56 -3.65 -10.26 17.53
C PRO A 56 -2.69 -9.29 16.80
N VAL A 57 -1.40 -9.58 16.86
CA VAL A 57 -0.41 -8.91 16.00
C VAL A 57 -0.42 -9.61 14.64
N ALA A 58 -0.64 -8.87 13.55
CA ALA A 58 -0.56 -9.43 12.20
C ALA A 58 0.91 -9.70 11.82
N VAL A 59 1.15 -10.89 11.27
CA VAL A 59 2.48 -11.32 10.80
C VAL A 59 2.33 -11.90 9.41
N GLY A 60 3.25 -11.56 8.50
CA GLY A 60 3.27 -11.99 7.11
C GLY A 60 3.19 -10.82 6.13
N VAL A 61 2.76 -11.10 4.90
CA VAL A 61 2.57 -10.07 3.87
C VAL A 61 1.22 -9.41 4.07
N LEU A 62 1.21 -8.16 4.54
CA LEU A 62 -0.03 -7.38 4.73
C LEU A 62 -0.45 -6.62 3.48
N PHE A 63 0.51 -6.25 2.63
CA PHE A 63 0.28 -5.50 1.40
C PHE A 63 1.24 -5.95 0.30
N ASP A 64 0.72 -6.17 -0.90
CA ASP A 64 1.45 -6.52 -2.11
C ASP A 64 0.75 -5.94 -3.35
N ASP A 65 1.20 -4.75 -3.74
CA ASP A 65 0.74 -4.01 -4.92
C ASP A 65 1.96 -3.47 -5.68
N PRO A 66 2.65 -4.33 -6.46
CA PRO A 66 3.84 -3.94 -7.17
C PRO A 66 3.49 -2.94 -8.28
N ALA A 67 4.23 -1.84 -8.35
CA ALA A 67 4.13 -0.91 -9.46
C ALA A 67 4.47 -1.62 -10.78
N ALA A 68 3.75 -1.27 -11.86
CA ALA A 68 4.00 -1.85 -13.18
C ALA A 68 5.43 -1.57 -13.70
N VAL A 69 6.03 -0.48 -13.22
CA VAL A 69 7.38 -0.02 -13.59
C VAL A 69 8.08 0.43 -12.32
N SER A 70 9.34 0.03 -12.12
CA SER A 70 10.15 0.54 -11.00
C SER A 70 10.46 2.03 -11.20
N TYR A 71 10.85 2.71 -10.13
CA TYR A 71 11.24 4.11 -10.22
C TYR A 71 12.42 4.31 -11.20
N GLU A 72 13.45 3.46 -11.11
CA GLU A 72 14.63 3.56 -11.98
C GLU A 72 14.24 3.43 -13.46
N ARG A 73 13.41 2.44 -13.76
CA ARG A 73 12.92 2.18 -15.12
C ARG A 73 12.07 3.34 -15.65
N ALA A 74 11.25 3.95 -14.78
CA ALA A 74 10.46 5.11 -15.16
C ALA A 74 11.35 6.32 -15.51
N VAL A 75 12.39 6.56 -14.72
CA VAL A 75 13.37 7.64 -14.98
C VAL A 75 14.13 7.40 -16.29
N GLU A 76 14.59 6.18 -16.55
CA GLU A 76 15.25 5.83 -17.82
C GLU A 76 14.36 6.11 -19.04
N MET A 77 13.07 5.76 -18.95
CA MET A 77 12.11 6.00 -20.03
C MET A 77 11.87 7.50 -20.24
N SER A 78 11.75 8.28 -19.17
CA SER A 78 11.64 9.74 -19.24
C SER A 78 12.88 10.37 -19.88
N ASP A 79 14.09 10.04 -19.39
CA ASP A 79 15.34 10.56 -19.93
C ASP A 79 15.52 10.21 -21.41
N ALA A 80 15.19 8.97 -21.81
CA ALA A 80 15.27 8.56 -23.20
C ALA A 80 14.29 9.34 -24.09
N SER A 81 13.11 9.71 -23.58
CA SER A 81 12.12 10.48 -24.33
C SER A 81 12.46 11.97 -24.44
N GLU A 82 13.25 12.52 -23.52
CA GLU A 82 13.63 13.94 -23.47
C GLU A 82 14.97 14.25 -24.15
N ARG A 83 15.74 13.21 -24.52
CA ARG A 83 16.99 13.36 -25.28
C ARG A 83 16.70 13.88 -26.68
N ASP A 84 17.08 15.11 -26.93
CA ASP A 84 17.24 15.66 -28.27
C ASP A 84 18.72 15.58 -28.66
N GLU A 85 19.04 14.66 -29.57
CA GLU A 85 20.39 14.40 -30.07
C GLU A 85 21.01 15.63 -30.78
N ASN A 86 20.19 16.60 -31.18
CA ASN A 86 20.60 17.83 -31.83
C ASN A 86 20.61 19.05 -30.91
N ALA A 87 20.26 18.89 -29.62
CA ALA A 87 20.22 20.00 -28.69
C ALA A 87 21.62 20.57 -28.42
N ARG A 88 21.75 21.90 -28.50
CA ARG A 88 22.98 22.59 -28.09
C ARG A 88 22.93 22.85 -26.58
N LEU A 89 24.08 22.72 -25.93
CA LEU A 89 24.22 22.96 -24.48
C LEU A 89 23.60 24.29 -24.02
N GLY A 90 23.76 25.35 -24.82
CA GLY A 90 23.18 26.67 -24.53
C GLY A 90 21.64 26.71 -24.54
N ASP A 91 20.97 25.80 -25.25
CA ASP A 91 19.51 25.71 -25.29
C ASP A 91 18.98 24.87 -24.11
N VAL A 92 19.75 23.87 -23.68
CA VAL A 92 19.45 23.06 -22.47
C VAL A 92 19.54 23.90 -21.20
N LEU A 93 20.62 24.70 -21.05
CA LEU A 93 20.83 25.56 -19.88
C LEU A 93 19.75 26.65 -19.71
N LYS A 94 19.05 27.01 -20.79
CA LYS A 94 17.93 27.98 -20.75
C LYS A 94 16.59 27.35 -20.38
N ARG A 95 16.47 26.01 -20.43
CA ARG A 95 15.23 25.27 -20.12
C ARG A 95 15.12 24.88 -18.64
N THR A 96 16.19 24.98 -17.86
CA THR A 96 16.15 24.66 -16.43
C THR A 96 15.39 25.74 -15.66
N ALA A 97 14.32 25.35 -14.96
CA ALA A 97 13.59 26.21 -14.05
C ALA A 97 14.53 26.68 -12.92
N THR A 98 15.04 27.89 -13.03
CA THR A 98 15.81 28.52 -11.95
C THR A 98 14.82 28.89 -10.85
N TRP A 99 15.00 28.36 -9.65
CA TRP A 99 14.29 28.84 -8.48
C TRP A 99 14.70 30.30 -8.24
N ILE A 100 13.78 31.22 -8.49
CA ILE A 100 13.93 32.61 -8.11
C ILE A 100 13.23 32.76 -6.76
N MET A 101 14.01 32.96 -5.70
CA MET A 101 13.48 33.31 -4.39
C MET A 101 13.13 34.81 -4.38
N PRO A 102 11.97 35.22 -3.83
CA PRO A 102 11.61 36.62 -3.61
C PRO A 102 12.42 37.28 -2.49
#